data_AF-A0A4U8SB44-F1
#
_entry.id   AF-A0A4U8SB44-F1
#
_cell.length_a   1.000
_cell.length_b   1.000
_cell.length_c   1.000
_cell.angle_alpha   90.00
_cell.angle_beta   90.00
_cell.angle_gamma   90.00
#
_symmetry.space_group_name_H-M   'P 1'
#
loop_
_entity.id
_entity.type
_entity.pdbx_description
1 polymer ?
#
loop_
_entity_poly.entity_id
_entity_poly.type
_entity_poly.pdbx_seq_one_letter_code
_entity_poly.pdbx_strand_id
1 'polypeptide(L)' 'MTLIIENVKDEFLPALKALTKAMNAKCRVEKPKLSKSLLKEREELLKNYKNGTLNVFDSHKDFVKAIDNGKI' A
#
# COMPACT_ATOMS: atom_id res chain seq x y z
N MET A 1 8.35 -26.02 16.81
CA MET A 1 7.10 -25.33 17.21
C MET A 1 7.27 -23.86 16.83
N THR A 2 6.24 -23.21 16.28
CA THR A 2 6.31 -21.83 15.79
C THR A 2 5.16 -21.03 16.40
N LEU A 3 5.47 -19.87 16.98
CA LEU A 3 4.48 -18.90 17.45
C LEU A 3 4.32 -17.82 16.38
N ILE A 4 3.09 -17.56 15.95
CA ILE A 4 2.75 -16.47 15.03
C ILE A 4 2.01 -15.41 15.84
N ILE A 5 2.44 -14.16 15.71
CA ILE A 5 1.81 -13.01 16.35
C ILE A 5 1.39 -12.05 15.24
N GLU A 6 0.10 -11.84 15.09
CA GLU A 6 -0.49 -10.97 14.06
C GLU A 6 -0.81 -9.59 14.64
N ASN A 7 -0.94 -8.58 13.75
CA ASN A 7 -1.30 -7.19 14.11
C ASN A 7 -0.35 -6.53 15.14
N VAL A 8 0.92 -6.91 15.11
CA VAL A 8 1.95 -6.32 15.97
C VAL A 8 2.30 -4.91 15.47
N LYS A 9 2.20 -3.91 16.33
CA LYS A 9 2.70 -2.57 16.02
C LYS A 9 4.23 -2.57 15.94
N ASP A 10 4.79 -1.74 15.06
CA ASP A 10 6.23 -1.67 14.80
C ASP A 10 7.07 -1.37 16.07
N GLU A 11 6.50 -0.66 17.05
CA GLU A 11 7.11 -0.35 18.35
C GLU A 11 7.43 -1.59 19.20
N PHE A 12 6.71 -2.70 19.01
CA PHE A 12 6.94 -3.95 19.76
C PHE A 12 7.95 -4.88 19.09
N LEU A 13 8.36 -4.61 17.84
CA LEU A 13 9.34 -5.44 17.13
C LEU A 13 10.70 -5.57 17.86
N PRO A 14 11.27 -4.51 18.48
CA PRO A 14 12.51 -4.63 19.23
C PRO A 14 12.38 -5.60 20.42
N ALA A 15 11.28 -5.52 21.17
CA ALA A 15 11.02 -6.39 22.30
C ALA A 15 10.87 -7.86 21.86
N LEU A 16 10.13 -8.12 20.79
CA LEU A 16 9.99 -9.47 20.22
C LEU A 16 11.31 -10.03 19.68
N LYS A 17 12.13 -9.19 19.03
CA LYS A 17 13.48 -9.59 18.59
C LYS A 17 14.39 -9.93 19.78
N ALA A 18 14.34 -9.14 20.85
CA ALA A 18 15.11 -9.42 22.07
C ALA A 18 14.68 -10.75 22.71
N LEU A 19 13.37 -10.99 22.82
CA LEU A 19 12.81 -12.24 23.35
C LEU A 19 13.25 -13.45 22.53
N THR A 20 13.11 -13.39 21.19
CA THR A 20 13.53 -14.51 20.32
C THR A 20 15.02 -14.80 20.42
N LYS A 21 15.87 -13.79 20.60
CA LYS A 21 17.31 -13.97 20.82
C LYS A 21 17.59 -14.64 22.17
N ALA A 22 16.92 -14.22 23.24
CA ALA A 22 17.08 -14.82 24.57
C ALA A 22 16.66 -16.30 24.59
N MET A 23 15.66 -16.66 23.79
CA MET A 23 15.15 -18.03 23.66
C MET A 23 15.90 -18.85 22.58
N ASN A 24 16.94 -18.31 21.95
CA ASN A 24 17.65 -18.91 20.82
C ASN A 24 16.73 -19.40 19.68
N ALA A 25 15.68 -18.63 19.38
CA ALA A 25 14.67 -18.93 18.37
C ALA A 25 14.87 -18.12 17.09
N LYS A 26 14.45 -18.68 15.95
CA LYS A 26 14.43 -17.97 14.66
C LYS A 26 13.25 -16.98 14.62
N CYS A 27 13.52 -15.71 14.33
CA CYS A 27 12.50 -14.67 14.14
C CYS A 27 12.37 -14.30 12.66
N ARG A 28 11.14 -14.30 12.13
CA ARG A 28 10.81 -13.76 10.81
C ARG A 28 9.72 -12.71 10.98
N VAL A 29 9.95 -11.53 10.40
CA VAL A 29 8.97 -10.45 10.37
C VAL A 29 8.44 -10.36 8.94
N GLU A 30 7.18 -10.71 8.75
CA GLU A 30 6.51 -10.56 7.46
C GLU A 30 5.78 -9.23 7.43
N LYS A 31 6.23 -8.33 6.55
CA LYS A 31 5.48 -7.12 6.22
C LYS A 31 4.52 -7.44 5.07
N PRO A 32 3.31 -6.87 5.05
CA PRO A 32 2.43 -7.00 3.90
C PRO A 32 3.18 -6.53 2.66
N LYS A 33 3.37 -7.44 1.70
CA LYS A 33 3.94 -7.09 0.40
C LYS A 33 2.85 -6.36 -0.37
N LEU A 34 2.99 -5.05 -0.51
CA LEU A 34 2.22 -4.32 -1.50
C LEU A 34 2.53 -4.96 -2.87
N SER A 35 1.50 -5.40 -3.59
CA SER A 35 1.73 -6.18 -4.81
C SER A 35 2.54 -5.32 -5.80
N LYS A 36 3.48 -5.96 -6.51
CA LYS A 36 4.30 -5.26 -7.51
C LYS A 36 3.43 -4.66 -8.62
N SER A 37 2.24 -5.20 -8.86
CA SER A 37 1.26 -4.63 -9.80
C SER A 37 0.72 -3.28 -9.30
N LEU A 38 0.28 -3.19 -8.03
CA LEU A 38 -0.22 -1.93 -7.45
C LEU A 38 0.86 -0.83 -7.43
N LEU A 39 2.12 -1.20 -7.20
CA LEU A 39 3.24 -0.26 -7.27
C LEU A 39 3.45 0.28 -8.69
N LYS A 40 3.39 -0.59 -9.70
CA LYS A 40 3.50 -0.19 -11.11
C LYS A 40 2.32 0.66 -11.56
N GLU A 41 1.11 0.26 -11.21
CA GLU A 41 -0.12 1.01 -11.50
C GLU A 41 -0.06 2.41 -10.92
N ARG A 42 0.43 2.56 -9.68
CA ARG A 42 0.65 3.87 -9.06
C ARG A 42 1.67 4.71 -9.83
N GLU A 43 2.79 4.11 -10.25
CA GLU A 43 3.83 4.81 -11.00
C GLU A 43 3.33 5.26 -12.38
N GLU A 44 2.56 4.42 -13.08
CA GLU A 44 1.92 4.75 -14.35
C GLU A 44 0.88 5.86 -14.19
N LEU A 45 0.04 5.79 -13.15
CA LEU A 45 -0.93 6.84 -12.83
C LEU A 45 -0.23 8.18 -12.56
N LEU A 46 0.86 8.19 -11.79
CA LEU A 46 1.65 9.40 -11.54
C LEU A 46 2.30 9.96 -12.81
N LYS A 47 2.78 9.10 -13.71
CA LYS A 47 3.32 9.53 -15.02
C LYS A 47 2.22 10.16 -15.88
N ASN A 48 1.07 9.50 -15.98
CA ASN A 48 -0.05 10.00 -16.78
C ASN A 48 -0.65 11.30 -16.21
N TYR A 49 -0.64 11.45 -14.88
CA TYR A 49 -1.00 12.69 -14.20
C TYR A 49 -0.03 13.83 -14.57
N LYS A 50 1.29 13.59 -14.46
CA LYS A 50 2.33 14.58 -14.80
C LYS A 50 2.31 14.97 -16.28
N ASN A 51 2.00 14.02 -17.15
CA ASN A 51 1.93 14.24 -18.59
C ASN A 51 0.59 14.86 -19.04
N GLY A 52 -0.33 15.16 -18.11
CA GLY A 52 -1.63 15.77 -18.41
C GLY A 52 -2.56 14.87 -19.25
N THR A 53 -2.30 13.57 -19.28
CA THR A 53 -3.05 12.59 -20.09
C THR A 53 -4.25 12.02 -19.32
N LEU A 54 -4.37 12.31 -18.02
CA LEU A 54 -5.51 11.90 -17.20
C LEU A 54 -6.59 12.97 -17.19
N ASN A 55 -7.84 12.53 -17.34
CA ASN A 55 -9.01 13.35 -17.04
C ASN A 55 -9.17 13.43 -15.52
N VAL A 56 -8.76 14.55 -14.93
CA VAL A 56 -8.89 14.83 -13.50
C VAL A 56 -10.08 15.76 -13.31
N PHE A 57 -10.91 15.46 -12.31
CA PHE A 57 -12.09 16.25 -11.99
C PHE A 57 -11.97 16.76 -10.56
N ASP A 58 -12.20 18.06 -10.36
CA ASP A 58 -12.11 18.69 -9.04
C ASP A 58 -13.24 18.27 -8.11
N SER A 59 -14.36 17.81 -8.66
CA SER A 59 -15.51 17.36 -7.89
C SER A 59 -16.29 16.26 -8.60
N HIS A 60 -17.09 15.51 -7.81
CA HIS A 60 -18.01 14.51 -8.35
C HIS A 60 -19.03 15.11 -9.33
N LYS A 61 -19.46 16.36 -9.12
CA LYS A 61 -20.39 17.06 -10.03
C LYS A 61 -19.78 17.26 -11.42
N ASP A 62 -18.48 17.55 -11.48
CA ASP A 62 -17.79 17.78 -12.76
C ASP A 62 -17.54 16.48 -13.50
N PHE A 63 -17.30 15.40 -12.76
CA PHE A 63 -17.25 14.04 -13.31
C PHE A 63 -18.60 13.62 -13.94
N VAL A 64 -19.71 13.78 -13.22
CA VAL A 64 -21.05 13.45 -13.74
C VAL A 64 -21.39 14.24 -14.99
N LYS A 65 -21.09 15.56 -15.00
CA LYS A 65 -21.25 16.38 -16.20
C LYS A 65 -20.41 15.89 -17.37
N ALA A 66 -19.21 15.37 -17.13
CA ALA A 66 -18.36 14.87 -18.21
C ALA A 66 -18.92 13.57 -18.84
N ILE A 67 -19.53 12.71 -18.01
CA ILE A 67 -20.29 11.52 -18.47
C ILE A 67 -21.52 11.96 -19.28
N ASP A 68 -22.33 12.86 -18.73
CA ASP A 68 -23.58 13.30 -19.36
C ASP A 68 -23.32 14.02 -20.70
N ASN A 69 -22.17 14.66 -20.84
CA ASN A 69 -21.73 15.31 -22.08
C ASN A 69 -20.96 14.39 -23.04
N GLY A 70 -20.82 13.09 -22.73
CA GLY A 70 -20.12 12.10 -23.55
C GLY A 70 -18.63 12.38 -23.75
N LYS A 71 -17.99 13.10 -22.81
CA LYS A 71 -16.55 13.42 -22.86
C LYS A 71 -15.67 12.28 -22.32
N ILE A 72 -16.28 11.31 -21.63
CA ILE A 72 -15.69 10.06 -21.12
C ILE A 72 -16.75 8.97 -21.12
#